data_AF-A0A920NEH4-F1
#
_entry.id   AF-A0A920NEH4-F1
#
_cell.length_a   1.000
_cell.length_b   1.000
_cell.length_c   1.000
_cell.angle_alpha   90.00
_cell.angle_beta   90.00
_cell.angle_gamma   90.00
#
_symmetry.space_group_name_H-M   'P 1'
#
loop_
_entity.id
_entity.type
_entity.pdbx_description
1 polymer ?
#
loop_
_entity_poly.entity_id
_entity_poly.type
_entity_poly.pdbx_seq_one_letter_code
_entity_poly.pdbx_strand_id
1 'polypeptide(L)' 'MDPDVPLIVPQVNSNDLKNIKKNIIANPNCSTSQLVIVLKPLHDLFRIKRVVISTYQSTSGRKSTNG' A
#
# COMPACT_ATOMS: atom_id res chain seq x y z
N MET A 1 -7.22 2.65 -11.04
CA MET A 1 -7.03 3.58 -9.91
C MET A 1 -7.61 4.92 -10.33
N ASP A 2 -8.33 5.59 -9.43
CA ASP A 2 -8.84 6.94 -9.66
C ASP A 2 -7.72 7.95 -9.32
N PRO A 3 -7.27 8.81 -10.26
CA PRO A 3 -6.19 9.77 -10.02
C PRO A 3 -6.49 10.81 -8.93
N ASP A 4 -7.77 11.07 -8.63
CA ASP A 4 -8.17 12.04 -7.61
C ASP A 4 -8.39 11.41 -6.23
N VAL A 5 -8.20 10.09 -6.10
CA VAL A 5 -8.32 9.34 -4.84
C VAL A 5 -6.95 8.79 -4.46
N PRO A 6 -6.24 9.40 -3.50
CA PRO A 6 -4.90 8.95 -3.13
C PRO A 6 -4.94 7.59 -2.44
N LEU A 7 -3.95 6.74 -2.76
CA LEU A 7 -3.71 5.46 -2.10
C LEU A 7 -2.77 5.69 -0.91
N ILE A 8 -3.25 5.50 0.31
CA ILE A 8 -2.51 5.92 1.52
C ILE A 8 -1.95 4.74 2.30
N VAL A 9 -0.65 4.80 2.60
CA VAL A 9 0.01 4.07 3.67
C VAL A 9 0.60 5.10 4.65
N PRO A 10 0.06 5.26 5.87
CA PRO A 10 0.41 6.37 6.75
C PRO A 10 1.91 6.54 7.01
N GLN A 11 2.67 5.44 7.12
CA GLN A 11 4.10 5.45 7.38
C GLN A 11 4.97 5.74 6.14
N VAL A 12 4.35 5.84 4.95
CA VAL A 12 5.07 5.97 3.67
C VAL A 12 4.74 7.29 2.96
N ASN A 13 3.46 7.66 2.89
CA ASN A 13 3.01 8.80 2.09
C ASN A 13 1.85 9.60 2.73
N SER A 14 1.86 9.77 4.06
CA SER A 14 0.86 10.60 4.77
C SER A 14 0.71 12.03 4.25
N ASN A 15 1.76 12.58 3.62
CA ASN A 15 1.71 13.92 3.02
C ASN A 15 0.68 14.04 1.87
N ASP A 16 0.30 12.94 1.22
CA ASP A 16 -0.68 12.93 0.13
C ASP A 16 -2.09 13.27 0.62
N LEU A 17 -2.34 13.15 1.93
CA LEU A 17 -3.60 13.55 2.57
C LEU A 17 -3.89 15.06 2.42
N LYS A 18 -2.86 15.89 2.20
CA LYS A 18 -3.03 17.34 2.02
C LYS A 18 -3.75 17.71 0.73
N ASN A 19 -3.80 16.79 -0.23
CA ASN A 19 -4.30 17.03 -1.59
C ASN A 19 -5.60 16.26 -1.90
N ILE A 20 -6.37 15.88 -0.87
CA ILE A 20 -7.62 15.13 -1.04
C ILE A 20 -8.68 16.02 -1.69
N LYS A 21 -9.15 15.63 -2.89
CA LYS A 21 -10.21 16.35 -3.62
C LYS A 21 -11.62 15.84 -3.32
N LYS A 22 -11.76 14.51 -3.25
CA LYS A 22 -13.08 13.83 -3.17
C LYS A 22 -13.51 13.46 -1.76
N ASN A 23 -12.74 13.86 -0.74
CA ASN A 23 -12.89 13.40 0.66
C ASN A 23 -12.89 11.87 0.83
N ILE A 24 -12.25 11.16 -0.10
CA ILE A 24 -12.11 9.70 -0.11
C ILE A 24 -10.62 9.37 -0.24
N ILE A 25 -10.17 8.36 0.49
CA ILE A 25 -8.84 7.76 0.35
C ILE A 25 -8.98 6.29 0.01
N ALA A 26 -8.05 5.75 -0.77
CA ALA A 26 -7.96 4.33 -1.03
C ALA A 26 -6.98 3.68 -0.02
N ASN A 27 -7.38 2.54 0.52
CA ASN A 27 -6.50 1.69 1.31
C ASN A 27 -5.86 0.63 0.39
N PRO A 28 -4.52 0.48 0.39
CA PRO A 28 -3.85 -0.52 -0.42
C PRO A 28 -4.20 -1.96 -0.05
N ASN A 29 -3.84 -2.86 -0.97
CA ASN A 29 -3.91 -4.29 -0.72
C ASN A 29 -3.03 -4.68 0.48
N CYS A 30 -3.49 -5.66 1.28
CA CYS A 30 -2.81 -6.11 2.49
C CYS A 30 -1.34 -6.49 2.27
N SER A 31 -0.99 -7.19 1.18
CA SER A 31 0.41 -7.54 0.89
C SER A 31 1.25 -6.34 0.52
N THR A 32 0.66 -5.35 -0.16
CA THR A 32 1.36 -4.12 -0.54
C THR A 32 1.62 -3.26 0.69
N SER A 33 0.61 -3.03 1.54
CA SER A 33 0.73 -2.17 2.73
C SER A 33 1.85 -2.63 3.66
N GLN A 34 1.95 -3.94 3.90
CA GLN A 34 3.00 -4.52 4.75
C GLN A 34 4.39 -4.36 4.14
N LEU A 35 4.49 -4.62 2.84
CA LEU A 35 5.77 -4.56 2.12
C LEU A 35 6.35 -3.14 2.06
N VAL A 36 5.54 -2.15 1.68
CA VAL A 36 6.07 -0.80 1.43
C VAL A 36 6.55 -0.11 2.70
N ILE A 37 6.00 -0.45 3.86
CA ILE A 37 6.50 0.03 5.16
C ILE A 37 7.95 -0.41 5.37
N VAL A 38 8.26 -1.68 5.07
CA VAL A 38 9.61 -2.25 5.23
C VAL A 38 10.57 -1.71 4.16
N LEU A 39 10.10 -1.51 2.93
CA LEU A 39 10.94 -1.04 1.84
C LEU A 39 11.21 0.46 1.89
N LYS A 40 10.38 1.26 2.55
CA LYS A 40 10.49 2.73 2.55
C LYS A 40 11.85 3.23 3.03
N PRO A 41 12.42 2.81 4.18
CA PRO A 41 13.75 3.25 4.60
C PRO A 41 14.85 2.91 3.59
N LEU A 42 14.80 1.72 3.00
CA LEU A 42 15.77 1.28 1.98
C LEU A 42 15.62 2.10 0.68
N HIS A 43 14.39 2.40 0.29
CA HIS A 43 14.11 3.21 -0.89
C HIS A 43 14.58 4.65 -0.71
N ASP A 44 14.41 5.22 0.48
CA ASP A 44 14.84 6.59 0.79
C ASP A 44 16.37 6.73 0.79
N LEU A 45 17.10 5.69 1.23
CA LEU A 45 18.56 5.70 1.24
C LEU A 45 19.20 5.35 -0.12
N PHE A 46 18.64 4.38 -0.86
CA PHE A 46 19.33 3.78 -2.01
C PHE A 46 18.50 3.68 -3.29
N ARG A 47 17.33 4.33 -3.36
CA ARG A 47 16.38 4.32 -4.49
C ARG A 47 16.27 2.96 -5.20
N ILE A 48 15.43 2.09 -4.64
CA ILE A 48 15.14 0.76 -5.19
C ILE A 48 14.59 0.86 -6.63
N LYS A 49 15.22 0.13 -7.57
CA LYS A 49 14.81 0.09 -8.99
C LYS A 49 13.89 -1.09 -9.34
N ARG A 50 14.06 -2.23 -8.66
CA ARG A 50 13.29 -3.45 -8.90
C ARG A 50 13.22 -4.27 -7.61
N VAL A 51 12.06 -4.87 -7.37
CA VAL A 51 11.87 -5.88 -6.33
C VAL A 51 11.21 -7.10 -6.98
N VAL A 52 11.70 -8.29 -6.67
CA VAL A 52 11.07 -9.57 -7.04
C VAL A 52 10.64 -10.22 -5.73
N ILE A 53 9.36 -10.58 -5.61
CA ILE A 53 8.73 -10.91 -4.33
C ILE A 53 7.91 -12.18 -4.49
N SER A 54 8.12 -13.13 -3.59
CA SER A 54 7.29 -14.31 -3.42
C SER A 54 6.50 -14.15 -2.12
N THR A 55 5.17 -14.15 -2.20
CA THR A 55 4.29 -14.02 -1.03
C THR A 55 3.76 -15.37 -0.59
N TYR A 56 3.76 -15.63 0.71
CA TYR A 56 3.14 -16.81 1.32
C TYR A 56 1.93 -16.33 2.13
N GLN A 57 0.75 -16.30 1.51
CA GLN A 57 -0.45 -15.70 2.11
C GLN A 57 -1.29 -16.74 2.87
N SER A 58 -1.75 -16.37 4.06
CA SER A 58 -2.65 -17.20 4.87
C SER A 58 -4.07 -17.27 4.29
N THR A 59 -4.80 -18.35 4.59
CA THR A 59 -6.22 -18.51 4.24
C THR A 59 -7.11 -17.45 4.86
N SER A 60 -6.70 -16.84 5.99
CA SER A 60 -7.40 -15.72 6.61
C SER A 60 -7.44 -14.45 5.74
N GLY A 61 -6.57 -14.34 4.73
CA GLY A 61 -6.60 -13.25 3.76
C GLY A 61 -7.67 -13.40 2.68
N ARG A 62 -8.31 -14.57 2.57
CA ARG A 62 -9.40 -14.81 1.63
C ARG A 62 -10.71 -14.29 2.23
N LYS A 63 -11.51 -13.57 1.42
CA LYS A 63 -12.89 -13.25 1.80
C LYS A 63 -13.63 -14.55 2.10
N SER A 64 -14.28 -14.64 3.27
CA SER A 64 -15.16 -15.76 3.60
C SER A 64 -16.22 -15.86 2.50
N THR A 65 -16.26 -17.00 1.81
CA THR A 65 -17.36 -17.36 0.94
C THR A 65 -18.43 -17.97 1.84
N ASN A 66 -19.30 -17.13 2.42
CA ASN A 66 -20.56 -17.65 2.93
C ASN A 66 -21.38 -18.04 1.68
N GLY A 67 -21.65 -19.34 1.55
CA GLY A 67 -22.63 -19.87 0.61
C GLY A 67 -24.05 -19.57 1.07
#